data_AF-A0A847GBK8-F1
#
_entry.id   AF-A0A847GBK8-F1
#
_cell.length_a   1.000
_cell.length_b   1.000
_cell.length_c   1.000
_cell.angle_alpha   90.00
_cell.angle_beta   90.00
_cell.angle_gamma   90.00
#
_symmetry.space_group_name_H-M   'P 1'
#
loop_
_entity.id
_entity.type
_entity.pdbx_description
1 polymer ?
#
loop_
_entity_poly.entity_id
_entity_poly.type
_entity_poly.pdbx_seq_one_letter_code
_entity_poly.pdbx_strand_id
1 'polypeptide(L)'
;MTEQGLTDLLEWIKAGGGFVGFHAASDTFHGRDDAVGKPYTEMIGGGFEKHGQQFKAALKVVSPDHPAIASLPDGWTLADEWYLNKNLNTEKMHVLALLEIGRERKKQRMYNIPDYPIVWCRAYGQGRVLYNGLGHREDVWESETFQSLIVDNVTWALGEGELDADPNFETVVPKTIPEN
;
A
#
# COMPACT_ATOMS: atom_id res chain seq x y z
N MET A 1 -12.38 9.79 -14.83
CA MET A 1 -11.49 10.97 -14.71
C MET A 1 -11.03 11.37 -16.11
N THR A 2 -10.98 12.66 -16.42
CA THR A 2 -10.41 13.18 -17.67
C THR A 2 -8.88 13.31 -17.54
N GLU A 3 -8.16 13.49 -18.65
CA GLU A 3 -6.72 13.79 -18.61
C GLU A 3 -6.43 15.03 -17.76
N GLN A 4 -7.17 16.12 -17.98
CA GLN A 4 -7.03 17.34 -17.18
C GLN A 4 -7.27 17.08 -15.68
N GLY A 5 -8.31 16.31 -15.33
CA GLY A 5 -8.61 16.02 -13.93
C GLY A 5 -7.51 15.22 -13.23
N LEU A 6 -6.80 14.34 -13.96
CA LEU A 6 -5.61 13.68 -13.41
C LEU A 6 -4.45 14.66 -13.29
N THR A 7 -4.20 15.47 -14.31
CA THR A 7 -3.14 16.49 -14.27
C THR A 7 -3.31 17.40 -13.04
N ASP A 8 -4.52 17.93 -12.82
CA ASP A 8 -4.83 18.80 -11.68
C ASP A 8 -4.57 18.08 -10.34
N LEU A 9 -4.97 16.81 -10.23
CA LEU A 9 -4.71 15.99 -9.04
C LEU A 9 -3.20 15.82 -8.80
N LEU A 10 -2.44 15.44 -9.82
CA LEU A 10 -1.01 15.18 -9.70
C LEU A 10 -0.23 16.46 -9.40
N GLU A 11 -0.62 17.59 -9.98
CA GLU A 11 -0.02 18.90 -9.68
C GLU A 11 -0.32 19.34 -8.24
N TRP A 12 -1.56 19.15 -7.77
CA TRP A 12 -1.94 19.44 -6.39
C TRP A 12 -1.14 18.58 -5.40
N ILE A 13 -0.97 17.27 -5.65
CA ILE A 13 -0.12 16.41 -4.82
C ILE A 13 1.32 16.90 -4.87
N LYS A 14 1.89 17.17 -6.05
CA LYS A 14 3.27 17.69 -6.17
C LYS A 14 3.50 19.00 -5.42
N ALA A 15 2.46 19.82 -5.28
CA ALA A 15 2.49 21.08 -4.55
C ALA A 15 2.35 20.94 -3.02
N GLY A 16 2.19 19.71 -2.49
CA GLY A 16 2.07 19.45 -1.06
C GLY A 16 0.74 18.81 -0.63
N GLY A 17 -0.15 18.51 -1.57
CA GLY A 17 -1.38 17.76 -1.30
C GLY A 17 -1.10 16.34 -0.79
N GLY A 18 -1.93 15.88 0.14
CA GLY A 18 -1.91 14.51 0.66
C GLY A 18 -2.83 13.58 -0.13
N PHE A 19 -2.39 12.36 -0.40
CA PHE A 19 -3.18 11.31 -1.05
C PHE A 19 -3.10 10.02 -0.24
N VAL A 20 -4.27 9.46 0.09
CA VAL A 20 -4.40 8.13 0.69
C VAL A 20 -5.28 7.26 -0.21
N GLY A 21 -4.75 6.15 -0.69
CA GLY A 21 -5.48 5.17 -1.48
C GLY A 21 -5.69 3.88 -0.69
N PHE A 22 -6.93 3.37 -0.69
CA PHE A 22 -7.28 2.10 -0.06
C PHE A 22 -7.64 1.04 -1.11
N HIS A 23 -7.18 -0.20 -0.88
CA HIS A 23 -7.57 -1.40 -1.62
C HIS A 23 -7.54 -1.23 -3.16
N ALA A 24 -8.72 -1.08 -3.78
CA ALA A 24 -8.91 -0.91 -5.22
C ALA A 24 -8.35 0.40 -5.79
N ALA A 25 -7.82 1.30 -4.95
CA ALA A 25 -7.06 2.45 -5.42
C ALA A 25 -5.92 2.04 -6.38
N SER A 26 -5.22 0.93 -6.13
CA SER A 26 -4.18 0.45 -7.06
C SER A 26 -4.72 -0.18 -8.35
N ASP A 27 -6.02 -0.53 -8.40
CA ASP A 27 -6.71 -1.02 -9.62
C ASP A 27 -7.28 0.12 -10.47
N THR A 28 -7.16 1.36 -10.00
CA THR A 28 -7.61 2.53 -10.76
C THR A 28 -6.81 2.65 -12.07
N PHE A 29 -7.53 2.70 -13.19
CA PHE A 29 -6.98 2.72 -14.56
C PHE A 29 -6.17 1.46 -14.94
N HIS A 30 -6.43 0.32 -14.31
CA HIS A 30 -5.73 -0.92 -14.60
C HIS A 30 -5.72 -1.28 -16.10
N GLY A 31 -4.54 -1.67 -16.58
CA GLY A 31 -4.29 -2.10 -17.95
C GLY A 31 -4.06 -0.94 -18.92
N ARG A 32 -4.17 0.31 -18.46
CA ARG A 32 -3.94 1.50 -19.28
C ARG A 32 -2.50 1.97 -19.15
N ASP A 33 -1.82 2.10 -20.30
CA ASP A 33 -0.49 2.70 -20.44
C ASP A 33 -0.57 4.05 -21.18
N ASP A 34 -1.72 4.73 -21.08
CA ASP A 34 -1.99 6.02 -21.71
C ASP A 34 -1.68 7.19 -20.76
N ALA A 35 -2.03 8.41 -21.20
CA ALA A 35 -1.77 9.66 -20.48
C ALA A 35 -2.43 9.75 -19.10
N VAL A 36 -3.30 8.81 -18.72
CA VAL A 36 -3.86 8.74 -17.36
C VAL A 36 -3.44 7.52 -16.56
N GLY A 37 -3.37 6.34 -17.17
CA GLY A 37 -3.07 5.11 -16.43
C GLY A 37 -1.66 5.10 -15.87
N LYS A 38 -0.68 5.44 -16.70
CA LYS A 38 0.73 5.40 -16.31
C LYS A 38 1.07 6.45 -15.24
N PRO A 39 0.72 7.74 -15.38
CA PRO A 39 1.06 8.74 -14.36
C PRO A 39 0.40 8.47 -12.99
N TYR A 40 -0.82 7.94 -12.97
CA TYR A 40 -1.48 7.54 -11.72
C TYR A 40 -0.76 6.39 -11.04
N THR A 41 -0.46 5.32 -11.79
CA THR A 41 0.27 4.14 -11.28
C THR A 41 1.65 4.54 -10.76
N GLU A 42 2.35 5.41 -11.50
CA GLU A 42 3.63 5.95 -11.08
C GLU A 42 3.53 6.79 -9.81
N MET A 43 2.45 7.56 -9.60
CA MET A 43 2.21 8.36 -8.40
C MET A 43 1.97 7.48 -7.17
N ILE A 44 1.02 6.56 -7.25
CA ILE A 44 0.64 5.69 -6.12
C ILE A 44 1.73 4.65 -5.78
N GLY A 45 2.61 4.34 -6.75
CA GLY A 45 3.81 3.54 -6.53
C GLY A 45 3.69 2.06 -6.88
N GLY A 46 2.58 1.65 -7.51
CA GLY A 46 2.32 0.29 -7.97
C GLY A 46 0.90 0.17 -8.53
N GLY A 47 0.67 -0.78 -9.44
CA GLY A 47 -0.65 -1.02 -10.03
C GLY A 47 -1.10 -2.44 -9.81
N PHE A 48 -2.41 -2.65 -9.66
CA PHE A 48 -2.97 -3.98 -9.49
C PHE A 48 -2.54 -4.93 -10.62
N GLU A 49 -2.18 -6.16 -10.25
CA GLU A 49 -1.89 -7.25 -11.17
C GLU A 49 -2.96 -8.34 -11.04
N LYS A 50 -3.20 -8.81 -9.82
CA LYS A 50 -4.11 -9.93 -9.53
C LYS A 50 -4.34 -10.12 -8.04
N HIS A 51 -5.42 -10.82 -7.72
CA HIS A 51 -5.69 -11.40 -6.40
C HIS A 51 -6.25 -12.81 -6.57
N GLY A 52 -6.27 -13.58 -5.48
CA GLY A 52 -6.91 -14.88 -5.39
C GLY A 52 -8.16 -14.83 -4.52
N GLN A 53 -8.53 -15.96 -3.95
CA GLN A 53 -9.58 -16.04 -2.94
C GLN A 53 -9.15 -15.33 -1.66
N GLN A 54 -10.10 -14.70 -0.97
CA GLN A 54 -9.88 -14.11 0.34
C GLN A 54 -9.33 -15.15 1.34
N PHE A 55 -8.38 -14.74 2.17
CA PHE A 55 -7.83 -15.60 3.23
C PHE A 55 -7.35 -14.78 4.43
N LYS A 56 -7.17 -15.46 5.57
CA LYS A 56 -6.58 -14.83 6.76
C LYS A 56 -5.07 -14.76 6.63
N ALA A 57 -4.51 -13.57 6.85
CA ALA A 57 -3.08 -13.33 6.84
C ALA A 57 -2.72 -12.33 7.95
N ALA A 58 -1.46 -12.36 8.39
CA ALA A 58 -0.93 -11.40 9.35
C ALA A 58 -0.21 -10.27 8.62
N LEU A 59 -0.21 -9.09 9.23
CA LEU A 59 0.61 -7.96 8.80
C LEU A 59 1.85 -7.89 9.67
N LYS A 60 3.01 -7.85 9.04
CA LYS A 60 4.29 -7.61 9.70
C LYS A 60 4.66 -6.14 9.55
N VAL A 61 4.78 -5.44 10.67
CA VAL A 61 5.21 -4.04 10.70
C VAL A 61 6.71 -3.98 10.46
N VAL A 62 7.14 -3.15 9.50
CA VAL A 62 8.56 -2.96 9.17
C VAL A 62 9.07 -1.54 9.42
N SER A 63 8.16 -0.61 9.73
CA SER A 63 8.47 0.76 10.17
C SER A 63 7.68 1.12 11.45
N PRO A 64 8.00 0.51 12.60
CA PRO A 64 7.16 0.57 13.81
C PRO A 64 6.99 1.97 14.41
N ASP A 65 7.92 2.88 14.17
CA ASP A 65 7.88 4.25 14.68
C ASP A 65 7.22 5.25 13.69
N HIS A 66 6.80 4.79 12.51
CA HIS A 66 6.27 5.68 11.47
C HIS A 66 4.85 6.15 11.82
N PRO A 67 4.58 7.47 11.87
CA PRO A 67 3.32 8.02 12.38
C PRO A 67 2.09 7.59 11.59
N ALA A 68 2.22 7.32 10.29
CA ALA A 68 1.12 6.85 9.47
C ALA A 68 0.58 5.46 9.84
N ILE A 69 1.27 4.68 10.68
CA ILE A 69 0.83 3.34 11.11
C ILE A 69 0.96 3.13 12.62
N ALA A 70 0.92 4.21 13.41
CA ALA A 70 1.14 4.16 14.86
C ALA A 70 0.18 3.22 15.61
N SER A 71 -1.04 3.06 15.10
CA SER A 71 -2.09 2.21 15.67
C SER A 71 -2.10 0.79 15.09
N LEU A 72 -1.20 0.46 14.15
CA LEU A 72 -1.12 -0.87 13.53
C LEU A 72 -0.32 -1.82 14.44
N PRO A 73 -0.96 -2.84 15.05
CA PRO A 73 -0.24 -3.82 15.84
C PRO A 73 0.60 -4.72 14.92
N ASP A 74 1.84 -5.01 15.32
CA ASP A 74 2.63 -6.04 14.66
C ASP A 74 1.96 -7.42 14.82
N GLY A 75 1.86 -8.16 13.71
CA GLY A 75 1.18 -9.45 13.64
C GLY A 75 -0.35 -9.38 13.58
N TRP A 76 -0.95 -8.19 13.39
CA TRP A 76 -2.41 -8.08 13.27
C TRP A 76 -2.93 -8.98 12.13
N THR A 77 -3.79 -9.92 12.50
CA THR A 77 -4.30 -10.96 11.61
C THR A 77 -5.76 -10.72 11.28
N LEU A 78 -6.09 -10.65 9.99
CA LEU A 78 -7.43 -10.41 9.48
C LEU A 78 -7.67 -11.22 8.20
N ALA A 79 -8.95 -11.42 7.85
CA ALA A 79 -9.32 -11.92 6.53
C ALA A 79 -9.52 -10.73 5.59
N ASP A 80 -8.96 -10.77 4.38
CA ASP A 80 -9.19 -9.77 3.35
C ASP A 80 -8.92 -10.35 1.94
N GLU A 81 -9.13 -9.54 0.90
CA GLU A 81 -8.69 -9.82 -0.47
C GLU A 81 -7.32 -9.17 -0.74
N TRP A 82 -6.29 -9.98 -0.93
CA TRP A 82 -4.92 -9.50 -0.96
C TRP A 82 -4.40 -9.24 -2.37
N TYR A 83 -4.11 -7.99 -2.70
CA TYR A 83 -3.64 -7.61 -4.04
C TYR A 83 -2.14 -7.84 -4.19
N LEU A 84 -1.77 -8.55 -5.25
CA LEU A 84 -0.42 -8.47 -5.80
C LEU A 84 -0.41 -7.34 -6.82
N ASN A 85 0.55 -6.43 -6.68
CA ASN A 85 0.76 -5.31 -7.56
C ASN A 85 2.00 -5.52 -8.46
N LYS A 86 1.96 -4.94 -9.65
CA LYS A 86 3.06 -4.85 -10.62
C LYS A 86 3.61 -3.43 -10.66
N ASN A 87 4.74 -3.26 -11.34
CA ASN A 87 5.37 -1.96 -11.57
C ASN A 87 5.61 -1.18 -10.27
N LEU A 88 6.00 -1.89 -9.22
CA LEU A 88 6.32 -1.26 -7.93
C LEU A 88 7.50 -0.30 -8.13
N ASN A 89 7.33 0.93 -7.67
CA ASN A 89 8.40 1.92 -7.70
C ASN A 89 9.35 1.72 -6.50
N THR A 90 10.11 0.62 -6.53
CA THR A 90 10.94 0.17 -5.39
C THR A 90 12.00 1.19 -4.98
N GLU A 91 12.49 2.01 -5.92
CA GLU A 91 13.47 3.08 -5.66
C GLU A 91 12.89 4.28 -4.89
N LYS A 92 11.57 4.42 -4.82
CA LYS A 92 10.88 5.53 -4.14
C LYS A 92 9.93 5.07 -3.04
N MET A 93 9.84 3.77 -2.80
CA MET A 93 8.86 3.18 -1.88
C MET A 93 9.43 3.03 -0.48
N HIS A 94 8.74 3.62 0.50
CA HIS A 94 8.90 3.32 1.91
C HIS A 94 7.78 2.35 2.32
N VAL A 95 8.13 1.10 2.52
CA VAL A 95 7.22 0.04 2.98
C VAL A 95 7.00 0.20 4.47
N LEU A 96 5.73 0.19 4.88
CA LEU A 96 5.29 0.36 6.26
C LEU A 96 4.91 -0.99 6.88
N ALA A 97 4.24 -1.84 6.09
CA ALA A 97 3.88 -3.19 6.49
C ALA A 97 3.96 -4.18 5.31
N LEU A 98 4.33 -5.41 5.64
CA LEU A 98 4.32 -6.56 4.74
C LEU A 98 3.12 -7.45 5.04
N LEU A 99 2.54 -8.03 4.00
CA LEU A 99 1.63 -9.16 4.10
C LEU A 99 2.45 -10.44 4.34
N GLU A 100 2.27 -11.05 5.51
CA GLU A 100 2.79 -12.38 5.78
C GLU A 100 1.88 -13.41 5.10
N ILE A 101 2.39 -13.99 4.03
CA ILE A 101 1.62 -14.93 3.22
C ILE A 101 1.43 -16.29 3.95
N GLY A 102 2.18 -16.51 5.03
CA GLY A 102 2.08 -17.69 5.88
C GLY A 102 2.67 -18.95 5.26
N ARG A 103 2.42 -20.10 5.91
CA ARG A 103 3.04 -21.39 5.54
C ARG A 103 2.20 -22.21 4.57
N GLU A 104 0.91 -21.94 4.45
CA GLU A 104 0.01 -22.73 3.61
C GLU A 104 0.00 -22.26 2.15
N ARG A 105 0.97 -22.76 1.38
CA ARG A 105 1.25 -22.38 -0.02
C ARG A 105 0.50 -23.19 -1.08
N LYS A 106 -0.16 -24.29 -0.68
CA LYS A 106 -0.82 -25.20 -1.64
C LYS A 106 -2.19 -24.70 -2.11
N LYS A 107 -2.87 -23.89 -1.30
CA LYS A 107 -4.23 -23.43 -1.59
C LYS A 107 -4.27 -22.44 -2.75
N GLN A 108 -3.27 -21.55 -2.85
CA GLN A 108 -3.27 -20.46 -3.81
C GLN A 108 -1.86 -20.19 -4.35
N ARG A 109 -1.46 -20.92 -5.40
CA ARG A 109 -0.09 -20.92 -5.96
C ARG A 109 0.46 -19.52 -6.27
N MET A 110 -0.40 -18.57 -6.64
CA MET A 110 0.01 -17.21 -6.96
C MET A 110 0.65 -16.45 -5.79
N TYR A 111 0.30 -16.83 -4.56
CA TYR A 111 0.90 -16.30 -3.34
C TYR A 111 2.13 -17.11 -2.89
N ASN A 112 2.70 -17.97 -3.74
CA ASN A 112 3.96 -18.66 -3.42
C ASN A 112 5.15 -17.77 -3.74
N ILE A 113 5.18 -16.63 -3.04
CA ILE A 113 6.16 -15.56 -3.13
C ILE A 113 6.66 -15.18 -1.72
N PRO A 114 7.78 -14.47 -1.58
CA PRO A 114 8.18 -13.88 -0.29
C PRO A 114 7.09 -12.97 0.29
N ASP A 115 7.22 -12.60 1.56
CA ASP A 115 6.34 -11.59 2.15
C ASP A 115 6.36 -10.31 1.32
N TYR A 116 5.20 -9.68 1.19
CA TYR A 116 4.95 -8.74 0.11
C TYR A 116 4.46 -7.39 0.65
N PRO A 117 4.95 -6.24 0.15
CA PRO A 117 4.47 -4.93 0.59
C PRO A 117 2.97 -4.78 0.42
N ILE A 118 2.28 -4.38 1.49
CA ILE A 118 0.83 -4.19 1.48
C ILE A 118 0.39 -2.84 1.99
N VAL A 119 1.23 -2.17 2.80
CA VAL A 119 1.09 -0.76 3.13
C VAL A 119 2.41 -0.08 2.85
N TRP A 120 2.39 1.00 2.07
CA TRP A 120 3.59 1.79 1.76
C TRP A 120 3.24 3.26 1.60
N CYS A 121 4.24 4.11 1.77
CA CYS A 121 4.18 5.52 1.47
C CYS A 121 5.34 5.95 0.58
N ARG A 122 5.24 7.17 0.07
CA ARG A 122 6.32 7.86 -0.64
C ARG A 122 6.09 9.36 -0.72
N ALA A 123 7.17 10.09 -0.99
CA ALA A 123 7.09 11.45 -1.49
C ALA A 123 6.72 11.48 -2.98
N TYR A 124 5.85 12.42 -3.36
CA TYR A 124 5.57 12.76 -4.75
C TYR A 124 5.58 14.28 -4.93
N GLY A 125 6.71 14.83 -5.40
CA GLY A 125 6.97 16.26 -5.24
C GLY A 125 7.10 16.61 -3.76
N GLN A 126 6.34 17.61 -3.31
CA GLN A 126 6.21 17.97 -1.89
C GLN A 126 5.07 17.20 -1.19
N GLY A 127 4.28 16.42 -1.93
CA GLY A 127 3.11 15.71 -1.41
C GLY A 127 3.44 14.39 -0.73
N ARG A 128 2.48 13.97 0.09
CA ARG A 128 2.50 12.73 0.88
C ARG A 128 1.54 11.73 0.25
N VAL A 129 2.07 10.62 -0.26
CA VAL A 129 1.26 9.57 -0.90
C VAL A 129 1.37 8.30 -0.08
N LEU A 130 0.24 7.75 0.34
CA LEU A 130 0.13 6.47 1.03
C LEU A 130 -0.83 5.55 0.30
N TYR A 131 -0.45 4.28 0.18
CA TYR A 131 -1.33 3.20 -0.22
C TYR A 131 -1.47 2.17 0.89
N ASN A 132 -2.70 1.79 1.17
CA ASN A 132 -3.07 0.75 2.12
C ASN A 132 -3.89 -0.31 1.38
N GLY A 133 -3.35 -1.51 1.23
CA GLY A 133 -3.96 -2.58 0.44
C GLY A 133 -5.19 -3.25 1.06
N LEU A 134 -5.52 -2.90 2.31
CA LEU A 134 -6.66 -3.45 3.05
C LEU A 134 -7.97 -2.75 2.66
N GLY A 135 -9.09 -3.43 2.90
CA GLY A 135 -10.42 -2.83 2.86
C GLY A 135 -11.36 -3.40 1.81
N HIS A 136 -11.22 -4.67 1.41
CA HIS A 136 -12.21 -5.31 0.53
C HIS A 136 -13.52 -5.58 1.29
N ARG A 137 -13.41 -6.08 2.52
CA ARG A 137 -14.54 -6.60 3.29
C ARG A 137 -15.11 -5.57 4.26
N GLU A 138 -16.42 -5.62 4.47
CA GLU A 138 -17.13 -4.73 5.41
C GLU A 138 -16.60 -4.87 6.85
N ASP A 139 -16.31 -6.08 7.31
CA ASP A 139 -15.79 -6.33 8.66
C ASP A 139 -14.39 -5.74 8.91
N VAL A 140 -13.63 -5.44 7.86
CA VAL A 140 -12.37 -4.69 7.96
C VAL A 140 -12.66 -3.23 8.26
N TRP A 141 -13.65 -2.62 7.60
CA TRP A 141 -14.06 -1.22 7.85
C TRP A 141 -14.70 -1.00 9.21
N GLU A 142 -15.34 -2.03 9.77
CA GLU A 142 -15.92 -2.01 11.13
C GLU A 142 -14.89 -2.25 12.24
N SER A 143 -13.66 -2.67 11.89
CA SER A 143 -12.60 -2.93 12.87
C SER A 143 -12.10 -1.63 13.50
N GLU A 144 -12.09 -1.56 14.83
CA GLU A 144 -11.49 -0.44 15.57
C GLU A 144 -10.00 -0.25 15.22
N THR A 145 -9.27 -1.35 14.98
CA THR A 145 -7.86 -1.30 14.54
C THR A 145 -7.73 -0.65 13.17
N PHE A 146 -8.59 -1.01 12.21
CA PHE A 146 -8.53 -0.39 10.88
C PHE A 146 -8.97 1.07 10.89
N GLN A 147 -10.00 1.40 11.67
CA GLN A 147 -10.45 2.80 11.83
C GLN A 147 -9.35 3.68 12.43
N SER A 148 -8.63 3.17 13.44
CA SER A 148 -7.49 3.87 14.02
C SER A 148 -6.35 4.03 13.00
N LEU A 149 -6.07 2.99 12.22
CA LEU A 149 -5.09 3.04 11.13
C LEU A 149 -5.47 4.06 10.04
N ILE A 150 -6.75 4.18 9.70
CA ILE A 150 -7.23 5.21 8.75
C ILE A 150 -6.95 6.60 9.30
N VAL A 151 -7.20 6.83 10.59
CA VAL A 151 -6.88 8.12 11.24
C VAL A 151 -5.39 8.42 11.10
N ASP A 152 -4.52 7.46 11.42
CA ASP A 152 -3.07 7.64 11.27
C ASP A 152 -2.66 7.94 9.82
N ASN A 153 -3.20 7.19 8.85
CA ASN A 153 -2.93 7.36 7.42
C ASN A 153 -3.30 8.78 6.97
N VAL A 154 -4.50 9.26 7.35
CA VAL A 154 -5.01 10.59 6.97
C VAL A 154 -4.25 11.69 7.69
N THR A 155 -4.01 11.56 8.99
CA THR A 155 -3.27 12.54 9.80
C THR A 155 -1.86 12.75 9.25
N TRP A 156 -1.14 11.68 8.91
CA TRP A 156 0.17 11.80 8.25
C TRP A 156 0.06 12.48 6.89
N ALA A 157 -0.93 12.10 6.07
CA ALA A 157 -1.12 12.69 4.73
C ALA A 157 -1.47 14.19 4.80
N LEU A 158 -2.10 14.66 5.89
CA LEU A 158 -2.37 16.07 6.16
C LEU A 158 -1.12 16.87 6.58
N GLY A 159 0.03 16.19 6.76
CA GLY A 159 1.30 16.84 7.06
C GLY A 159 1.66 16.86 8.54
N GLU A 160 0.95 16.13 9.40
CA GLU A 160 1.33 16.01 10.80
C GLU A 160 2.52 15.08 10.97
N GLY A 161 3.58 15.58 11.62
CA GLY A 161 4.85 14.88 11.81
C GLY A 161 5.81 14.97 10.63
N GLU A 162 6.99 14.35 10.78
CA GLU A 162 7.99 14.27 9.71
C GLU A 162 7.46 13.51 8.49
N LEU A 163 8.05 13.76 7.32
CA LEU A 163 7.67 13.07 6.09
C LEU A 163 7.97 11.56 6.18
N ASP A 164 9.17 11.20 6.64
CA ASP A 164 9.64 9.82 6.85
C ASP A 164 9.34 8.85 5.68
N ALA A 165 9.61 9.30 4.46
CA ALA A 165 9.30 8.56 3.23
C ALA A 165 10.56 8.09 2.47
N ASP A 166 11.70 8.00 3.16
CA ASP A 166 12.95 7.55 2.56
C ASP A 166 12.84 6.07 2.14
N PRO A 167 13.26 5.68 0.93
CA PRO A 167 13.00 4.33 0.42
C PRO A 167 13.67 3.24 1.25
N ASN A 168 12.92 2.20 1.61
CA ASN A 168 13.41 1.06 2.40
C ASN A 168 13.12 -0.30 1.73
N PHE A 169 12.53 -0.34 0.52
CA PHE A 169 12.08 -1.58 -0.11
C PHE A 169 13.15 -2.68 -0.14
N GLU A 170 14.36 -2.35 -0.59
CA GLU A 170 15.45 -3.32 -0.74
C GLU A 170 15.95 -3.90 0.59
N THR A 171 15.69 -3.22 1.71
CA THR A 171 16.14 -3.64 3.03
C THR A 171 15.09 -4.45 3.79
N VAL A 172 13.80 -4.14 3.59
CA VAL A 172 12.72 -4.77 4.37
C VAL A 172 11.96 -5.85 3.61
N VAL A 173 11.95 -5.82 2.27
CA VAL A 173 11.21 -6.80 1.47
C VAL A 173 12.08 -8.05 1.24
N PRO A 174 11.67 -9.23 1.74
CA PRO A 174 12.45 -10.44 1.55
C PRO A 174 12.50 -10.85 0.09
N LYS A 175 13.68 -11.31 -0.37
CA LYS A 175 13.90 -11.79 -1.75
C LYS A 175 13.57 -13.27 -1.93
N THR A 176 13.49 -14.00 -0.81
CA THR A 176 13.23 -15.44 -0.79
C THR A 176 12.05 -15.75 0.10
N ILE A 177 11.35 -16.83 -0.22
CA ILE A 177 10.38 -17.41 0.70
C ILE A 177 11.17 -17.92 1.91
N PRO A 178 10.78 -17.58 3.16
CA PRO A 178 11.45 -18.11 4.34
C PRO A 178 11.56 -19.63 4.27
N GLU A 179 12.79 -20.14 4.43
CA GLU A 179 13.02 -21.57 4.61
C GLU A 179 12.46 -21.99 5.97
N ASN A 180 11.92 -23.22 6.05
CA ASN A 180 11.28 -23.73 7.27
C ASN A 180 12.26 -23.94 8.41
#